data_AF-A0A8D3EBE0-F1
#
_entry.id   AF-A0A8D3EBE0-F1
#
_cell.length_a   1.000
_cell.length_b   1.000
_cell.length_c   1.000
_cell.angle_alpha   90.00
_cell.angle_beta   90.00
_cell.angle_gamma   90.00
#
_symmetry.space_group_name_H-M   'P 1'
#
loop_
_entity.id
_entity.type
_entity.pdbx_description
1 polymer ?
#
loop_
_entity_poly.entity_id
_entity_poly.type
_entity_poly.pdbx_seq_one_letter_code
_entity_poly.pdbx_strand_id
1 'polypeptide(L)'
;MRLTFVGEDEDLPADDHLMSLKALTEKLRLETRRPSYLEWKGAVNSDVIQCKLPSGVMKGFGNIDEALSWLRRELTDMRLQDQQLARQLMRLRSDINKLKIEQTCHLHRRMLNDLSDLLFECPVTPGLGLSAPLRLIGVTKMNINSRRFSLC
;
A
#
# COMPACT_ATOMS: atom_id res chain seq x y z
N MET A 1 9.66 5.16 -26.84
CA MET A 1 9.99 4.72 -25.48
C MET A 1 8.87 3.80 -25.03
N ARG A 2 9.08 2.47 -25.06
CA ARG A 2 8.06 1.46 -24.71
C ARG A 2 7.86 1.48 -23.20
N LEU A 3 6.65 1.79 -22.75
CA LEU A 3 6.20 1.44 -21.41
C LEU A 3 5.89 -0.05 -21.41
N THR A 4 6.82 -0.86 -20.93
CA THR A 4 6.55 -2.27 -20.63
C THR A 4 5.63 -2.30 -19.42
N PHE A 5 4.36 -2.62 -19.67
CA PHE A 5 3.41 -3.08 -18.67
C PHE A 5 3.97 -4.39 -18.12
N VAL A 6 4.56 -4.35 -16.93
CA VAL A 6 5.01 -5.57 -16.25
C VAL A 6 3.74 -6.22 -15.71
N GLY A 7 3.28 -7.24 -16.44
CA GLY A 7 2.30 -8.19 -15.95
C GLY A 7 2.92 -8.96 -14.78
N GLU A 8 2.30 -8.84 -13.62
CA GLU A 8 2.51 -9.75 -12.50
C GLU A 8 1.57 -10.95 -12.72
N ASP A 9 1.92 -11.80 -13.68
CA ASP A 9 1.42 -13.18 -13.77
C ASP A 9 2.58 -14.09 -13.36
N GLU A 10 2.81 -14.20 -12.06
CA GLU A 10 3.84 -15.06 -11.50
C GLU A 10 3.13 -15.99 -10.50
N ASP A 11 2.88 -17.23 -10.92
CA ASP A 11 2.35 -18.33 -10.12
C ASP A 11 3.39 -18.72 -9.06
N LEU A 12 3.48 -17.90 -8.02
CA LEU A 12 4.37 -18.07 -6.89
C LEU A 12 3.72 -18.92 -5.80
N PRO A 13 4.47 -19.85 -5.14
CA PRO A 13 3.95 -20.70 -4.09
C PRO A 13 3.17 -19.91 -3.03
N ALA A 14 2.12 -20.52 -2.51
CA ALA A 14 1.11 -19.85 -1.68
C ALA A 14 1.66 -19.10 -0.44
N ASP A 15 2.92 -19.33 -0.06
CA ASP A 15 3.64 -18.62 1.01
C ASP A 15 4.15 -17.20 0.61
N ASP A 16 4.27 -16.87 -0.67
CA ASP A 16 4.92 -15.62 -1.09
C ASP A 16 4.11 -14.36 -0.79
N HIS A 17 2.77 -14.43 -0.86
CA HIS A 17 1.91 -13.30 -0.58
C HIS A 17 1.88 -12.96 0.92
N LEU A 18 1.91 -13.99 1.78
CA LEU A 18 1.96 -13.83 3.22
C LEU A 18 3.32 -13.28 3.65
N MET A 19 4.40 -13.77 3.06
CA MET A 19 5.77 -13.27 3.28
C MET A 19 5.92 -11.82 2.82
N SER A 20 5.43 -11.48 1.63
CA SER A 20 5.41 -10.12 1.12
C SER A 20 4.61 -9.19 2.02
N LEU A 21 3.43 -9.63 2.48
CA LEU A 21 2.62 -8.85 3.41
C LEU A 21 3.37 -8.62 4.74
N LYS A 22 4.00 -9.66 5.31
CA LYS A 22 4.83 -9.51 6.53
C LYS A 22 5.95 -8.50 6.33
N ALA A 23 6.73 -8.64 5.26
CA ALA A 23 7.82 -7.71 4.94
C ALA A 23 7.33 -6.26 4.78
N LEU A 24 6.14 -6.07 4.20
CA LEU A 24 5.54 -4.75 4.06
C LEU A 24 5.06 -4.19 5.39
N THR A 25 4.45 -5.00 6.25
CA THR A 25 4.03 -4.57 7.59
C THR A 25 5.23 -4.15 8.44
N GLU A 26 6.34 -4.87 8.34
CA GLU A 26 7.60 -4.55 9.01
C GLU A 26 8.23 -3.27 8.46
N LYS A 27 8.34 -3.15 7.13
CA LYS A 27 8.85 -1.94 6.48
C LYS A 27 8.06 -0.69 6.85
N LEU A 28 6.75 -0.83 7.06
CA LEU A 28 5.86 0.25 7.47
C LEU A 28 5.77 0.41 9.00
N ARG A 29 6.46 -0.42 9.78
CA ARG A 29 6.46 -0.45 11.25
C ARG A 29 5.05 -0.42 11.84
N LEU A 30 4.16 -1.22 11.26
CA LEU A 30 2.76 -1.26 11.69
C LEU A 30 2.63 -2.02 13.02
N GLU A 31 2.33 -1.29 14.09
CA GLU A 31 1.91 -1.88 15.36
C GLU A 31 0.39 -2.13 15.35
N THR A 32 -0.03 -3.37 15.57
CA THR A 32 -1.45 -3.69 15.79
C THR A 32 -1.88 -3.30 17.20
N ARG A 33 -2.34 -2.06 17.38
CA ARG A 33 -2.89 -1.54 18.65
C ARG A 33 -4.39 -1.83 18.86
N ARG A 34 -4.95 -2.82 18.17
CA ARG A 34 -6.37 -3.18 18.33
C ARG A 34 -6.57 -3.85 19.69
N PRO A 35 -7.46 -3.33 20.56
CA PRO A 35 -7.74 -3.94 21.88
C PRO A 35 -8.10 -5.42 21.77
N SER A 36 -8.94 -5.78 20.80
CA SER A 36 -9.33 -7.18 20.54
C SER A 36 -8.17 -8.11 20.15
N TYR A 37 -7.14 -7.59 19.47
CA TYR A 37 -5.95 -8.37 19.14
C TYR A 37 -5.06 -8.59 20.38
N LEU A 38 -4.95 -7.58 21.24
CA LEU A 38 -4.23 -7.68 22.51
C LEU A 38 -4.94 -8.63 23.48
N GLU A 39 -6.27 -8.59 23.53
CA GLU A 39 -7.09 -9.54 24.30
C GLU A 39 -6.93 -10.97 23.79
N TRP A 40 -7.03 -11.20 22.47
CA TRP A 40 -6.78 -12.52 21.89
C TRP A 40 -5.36 -13.01 22.17
N LYS A 41 -4.35 -12.14 22.01
CA LYS A 41 -2.95 -12.48 22.29
C LYS A 41 -2.74 -12.81 23.77
N GLY A 42 -3.42 -12.11 24.68
CA GLY A 42 -3.44 -12.41 26.11
C GLY A 42 -4.14 -13.74 26.42
N ALA A 43 -5.27 -14.01 25.75
CA ALA A 43 -6.03 -15.24 25.92
C ALA A 43 -5.30 -16.49 25.38
N VAL A 44 -4.51 -16.34 24.31
CA VAL A 44 -3.63 -17.38 23.74
C VAL A 44 -2.44 -17.70 24.65
N ASN A 45 -1.93 -16.71 25.37
CA ASN A 45 -0.81 -16.90 26.32
C ASN A 45 -1.28 -17.39 27.70
N SER A 46 -2.58 -17.36 27.97
CA SER A 46 -3.24 -18.01 29.10
C SER A 46 -3.72 -19.38 28.64
N ASP A 47 -3.89 -20.37 29.52
CA ASP A 47 -4.38 -21.72 29.19
C ASP A 47 -5.84 -21.76 28.64
N VAL A 48 -6.39 -20.60 28.25
CA VAL A 48 -7.68 -20.37 27.60
C VAL A 48 -7.59 -20.58 26.08
N ILE A 49 -6.78 -21.55 25.64
CA ILE A 49 -7.03 -22.23 24.35
C ILE A 49 -8.09 -23.34 24.56
N GLN A 50 -8.87 -23.24 25.62
CA GLN A 50 -10.15 -23.92 25.71
C GLN A 50 -11.18 -23.22 24.81
N CYS A 51 -11.05 -23.52 23.51
CA CYS A 51 -12.15 -23.75 22.58
C CYS A 51 -13.16 -22.59 22.38
N LYS A 52 -12.86 -21.73 21.40
CA LYS A 52 -13.86 -21.34 20.37
C LYS A 52 -14.02 -22.45 19.32
N LEU A 53 -13.88 -23.71 19.72
CA LEU A 53 -14.24 -24.83 18.88
C LEU A 53 -15.76 -24.73 18.66
N PRO A 54 -16.27 -24.90 17.43
CA PRO A 54 -17.70 -25.05 17.24
C PRO A 54 -18.16 -26.13 18.23
N SER A 55 -19.11 -25.75 19.08
CA SER A 55 -19.56 -26.44 20.29
C SER A 55 -20.07 -27.88 20.07
N GLY A 56 -19.91 -28.45 18.88
CA GLY A 56 -20.22 -29.85 18.53
C GLY A 56 -19.02 -30.78 18.30
N VAL A 57 -17.76 -30.32 18.37
CA VAL A 57 -16.58 -31.16 18.04
C VAL A 57 -15.77 -31.62 19.25
N MET A 58 -16.20 -31.35 20.49
CA MET A 58 -15.68 -32.08 21.66
C MET A 58 -16.31 -33.49 21.75
N LYS A 59 -16.43 -34.19 20.62
CA LYS A 59 -16.54 -35.64 20.64
C LYS A 59 -15.12 -36.11 20.91
N GLY A 60 -14.89 -36.70 22.08
CA GLY A 60 -13.58 -37.21 22.46
C GLY A 60 -13.01 -38.01 21.29
N PHE A 61 -11.88 -37.57 20.75
CA PHE A 61 -11.19 -38.26 19.67
C PHE A 61 -11.00 -39.71 20.10
N GLY A 62 -11.35 -40.66 19.23
CA GLY A 62 -11.28 -42.08 19.54
C GLY A 62 -9.85 -42.58 19.69
N ASN A 63 -8.89 -41.86 19.10
CA ASN A 63 -7.45 -42.11 19.24
C ASN A 63 -6.63 -40.81 19.04
N ILE A 64 -5.35 -40.87 19.38
CA ILE A 64 -4.41 -39.74 19.27
C ILE A 64 -4.19 -39.35 17.79
N ASP A 65 -4.14 -40.32 16.88
CA ASP A 65 -3.93 -40.07 15.45
C ASP A 65 -5.07 -39.27 14.82
N GLU A 66 -6.31 -39.50 15.25
CA GLU A 66 -7.51 -38.78 14.81
C GLU A 66 -7.43 -37.31 15.26
N ALA A 67 -7.07 -37.07 16.52
CA ALA A 67 -6.82 -35.73 17.04
C ALA A 67 -5.70 -35.00 16.27
N LEU A 68 -4.59 -35.70 15.98
CA LEU A 68 -3.47 -35.15 15.22
C LEU A 68 -3.86 -34.86 13.76
N SER A 69 -4.64 -35.73 13.13
CA SER A 69 -5.13 -35.55 11.77
C SER A 69 -6.06 -34.34 11.67
N TRP A 70 -6.93 -34.16 12.67
CA TRP A 70 -7.83 -33.02 12.78
C TRP A 70 -7.03 -31.72 12.95
N LEU A 71 -6.07 -31.69 13.87
CA LEU A 71 -5.25 -30.49 14.12
C LEU A 71 -4.44 -30.08 12.89
N ARG A 72 -3.88 -31.06 12.16
CA ARG A 72 -3.20 -30.80 10.89
C ARG A 72 -4.14 -30.17 9.87
N ARG A 73 -5.37 -30.68 9.76
CA ARG A 73 -6.38 -30.15 8.84
C ARG A 73 -6.81 -28.74 9.23
N GLU A 74 -7.09 -28.51 10.51
CA GLU A 74 -7.49 -27.20 11.03
C GLU A 74 -6.39 -26.15 10.77
N LEU A 75 -5.13 -26.48 11.03
CA LEU A 75 -4.00 -25.59 10.74
C LEU A 75 -3.85 -25.31 9.23
N THR A 76 -4.11 -26.30 8.37
CA THR A 76 -4.11 -26.06 6.92
C THR A 76 -5.25 -25.14 6.48
N ASP A 77 -6.44 -25.27 7.08
CA ASP A 77 -7.59 -24.45 6.78
C ASP A 77 -7.39 -23.01 7.27
N MET A 78 -6.87 -22.82 8.48
CA MET A 78 -6.48 -21.51 8.99
C MET A 78 -5.41 -20.85 8.10
N ARG A 79 -4.39 -21.59 7.68
CA ARG A 79 -3.35 -21.08 6.79
C ARG A 79 -3.93 -20.65 5.44
N LEU A 80 -4.87 -21.40 4.88
CA LEU A 80 -5.52 -21.06 3.62
C LEU A 80 -6.31 -19.75 3.74
N GLN A 81 -7.01 -19.55 4.85
CA GLN A 81 -7.74 -18.31 5.14
C GLN A 81 -6.79 -17.11 5.23
N ASP A 82 -5.69 -17.24 5.99
CA ASP A 82 -4.70 -16.16 6.13
C ASP A 82 -4.08 -15.78 4.80
N GLN A 83 -3.79 -16.76 3.93
CA GLN A 83 -3.30 -16.49 2.58
C GLN A 83 -4.31 -15.74 1.71
N GLN A 84 -5.60 -16.10 1.79
CA GLN A 84 -6.65 -15.39 1.08
C GLN A 84 -6.76 -13.94 1.54
N LEU A 85 -6.77 -13.71 2.86
CA LEU A 85 -6.77 -12.37 3.43
C LEU A 85 -5.53 -11.58 2.99
N ALA A 86 -4.36 -12.20 2.98
CA ALA A 86 -3.13 -11.55 2.55
C ALA A 86 -3.21 -11.08 1.09
N ARG A 87 -3.76 -11.92 0.19
CA ARG A 87 -4.02 -11.54 -1.21
C ARG A 87 -4.98 -10.35 -1.30
N GLN A 88 -6.08 -10.36 -0.55
CA GLN A 88 -7.04 -9.25 -0.56
C GLN A 88 -6.42 -7.94 -0.06
N LEU A 89 -5.65 -8.00 1.04
CA LEU A 89 -4.96 -6.82 1.58
C LEU A 89 -3.92 -6.27 0.61
N MET A 90 -3.16 -7.13 -0.05
CA MET A 90 -2.18 -6.71 -1.06
C MET A 90 -2.85 -6.01 -2.25
N ARG A 91 -3.98 -6.55 -2.74
CA ARG A 91 -4.79 -5.92 -3.81
C ARG A 91 -5.31 -4.56 -3.39
N LEU A 92 -5.99 -4.48 -2.24
CA LEU A 92 -6.51 -3.21 -1.73
C LEU A 92 -5.41 -2.17 -1.53
N ARG A 93 -4.24 -2.59 -1.04
CA ARG A 93 -3.08 -1.70 -0.89
C ARG A 93 -2.61 -1.15 -2.24
N SER A 94 -2.57 -1.97 -3.28
CA SER A 94 -2.22 -1.55 -4.64
C SER A 94 -3.24 -0.55 -5.18
N ASP A 95 -4.54 -0.85 -5.05
CA ASP A 95 -5.63 0.00 -5.50
C ASP A 95 -5.61 1.37 -4.80
N ILE A 96 -5.42 1.39 -3.48
CA ILE A 96 -5.27 2.64 -2.71
C ILE A 96 -4.06 3.43 -3.22
N ASN A 97 -2.94 2.76 -3.49
CA ASN A 97 -1.75 3.45 -3.96
C ASN A 97 -1.96 4.06 -5.36
N LYS A 98 -2.62 3.32 -6.26
CA LYS A 98 -3.01 3.81 -7.59
C LYS A 98 -3.91 5.03 -7.48
N LEU A 99 -4.97 4.95 -6.68
CA LEU A 99 -5.90 6.06 -6.46
C LEU A 99 -5.21 7.29 -5.86
N LYS A 100 -4.24 7.09 -4.95
CA LYS A 100 -3.44 8.19 -4.39
C LYS A 100 -2.58 8.86 -5.47
N ILE A 101 -1.95 8.08 -6.35
CA ILE A 101 -1.18 8.63 -7.47
C ILE A 101 -2.10 9.43 -8.40
N GLU A 102 -3.25 8.86 -8.79
CA GLU A 102 -4.25 9.55 -9.62
C GLU A 102 -4.73 10.85 -8.99
N GLN A 103 -5.03 10.86 -7.69
CA GLN A 103 -5.42 12.07 -6.95
C GLN A 103 -4.32 13.15 -7.01
N THR A 104 -3.06 12.78 -6.77
CA THR A 104 -1.95 13.74 -6.85
C THR A 104 -1.75 14.29 -8.26
N CYS A 105 -1.91 13.46 -9.29
CA CYS A 105 -1.88 13.88 -10.69
C CYS A 105 -3.02 14.86 -11.02
N HIS A 106 -4.23 14.59 -10.54
CA HIS A 106 -5.38 15.48 -10.74
C HIS A 106 -5.18 16.82 -10.04
N LEU A 107 -4.67 16.84 -8.81
CA LEU A 107 -4.35 18.07 -8.09
C LEU A 107 -3.29 18.88 -8.85
N HIS A 108 -2.21 18.23 -9.28
CA HIS A 108 -1.16 18.88 -10.06
C HIS A 108 -1.71 19.48 -11.36
N ARG A 109 -2.54 18.74 -12.10
CA ARG A 109 -3.20 19.24 -13.31
C ARG A 109 -4.09 20.46 -13.02
N ARG A 110 -4.84 20.45 -11.91
CA ARG A 110 -5.68 21.59 -11.53
C ARG A 110 -4.83 22.83 -11.23
N MET A 111 -3.75 22.68 -10.46
CA MET A 111 -2.84 23.79 -10.18
C MET A 111 -2.23 24.38 -11.48
N LEU A 112 -1.84 23.52 -12.42
CA LEU A 112 -1.34 23.97 -13.72
C LEU A 112 -2.42 24.70 -14.53
N ASN A 113 -3.67 24.22 -14.50
CA ASN A 113 -4.78 24.86 -15.19
C ASN A 113 -5.12 26.24 -14.58
N ASP A 114 -5.17 26.33 -13.25
CA ASP A 114 -5.42 27.61 -12.55
C ASP A 114 -4.32 28.64 -12.88
N LEU A 115 -3.06 28.20 -13.00
CA LEU A 115 -1.97 29.04 -13.48
C LEU A 115 -2.11 29.40 -14.97
N SER A 116 -2.54 28.47 -15.82
CA SER A 116 -2.72 28.76 -17.25
C SER A 116 -3.84 29.77 -17.51
N ASP A 117 -4.93 29.73 -16.74
CA ASP A 117 -6.02 30.71 -16.84
C ASP A 117 -5.55 32.12 -16.44
N LEU A 118 -4.73 32.22 -15.38
CA LEU A 118 -4.10 33.49 -14.98
C LEU A 118 -3.05 33.99 -16.00
N LEU A 119 -2.43 33.11 -16.77
CA LEU A 119 -1.49 33.47 -17.84
C LEU A 119 -2.17 33.83 -19.16
N PHE A 120 -3.44 33.44 -19.35
CA PHE A 120 -4.23 33.76 -20.55
C PHE A 120 -4.69 35.23 -20.62
N GLU A 121 -4.59 35.97 -19.51
CA GLU A 121 -4.84 37.43 -19.46
C GLU A 121 -3.60 38.30 -19.76
N CYS A 122 -2.47 37.70 -20.18
CA CYS A 122 -1.32 38.49 -20.64
C CYS A 122 -1.39 38.70 -22.16
N PRO A 123 -1.42 39.95 -22.67
CA PRO A 123 -1.42 40.20 -24.11
C PRO A 123 -0.23 39.51 -24.75
N VAL A 124 -0.49 38.71 -25.79
CA VAL A 124 0.53 38.08 -26.64
C VAL A 124 1.41 39.16 -27.26
N THR A 125 2.44 39.58 -26.55
CA THR A 125 3.54 40.35 -27.10
C THR A 125 4.52 39.35 -27.70
N PRO A 126 4.77 39.36 -29.02
CA PRO A 126 5.71 38.47 -29.65
C PRO A 126 7.12 38.92 -29.27
N GLY A 127 7.59 38.46 -28.11
CA GLY A 127 8.91 38.77 -27.61
C GLY A 127 9.32 37.69 -26.62
N LEU A 128 10.25 36.83 -27.03
CA LEU A 128 10.87 35.78 -26.24
C LEU A 128 11.72 36.35 -25.08
N GLY A 129 11.14 37.18 -24.23
CA GLY A 129 11.73 37.72 -23.01
C GLY A 129 10.99 37.13 -21.81
N LEU A 130 11.74 36.72 -20.79
CA LEU A 130 11.17 36.27 -19.52
C LEU A 130 10.12 37.27 -19.00
N SER A 131 9.06 36.75 -18.37
CA SER A 131 8.00 37.53 -17.72
C SER A 131 8.59 38.72 -16.97
N ALA A 132 8.00 39.92 -17.12
CA ALA A 132 8.45 41.17 -16.49
C ALA A 132 8.90 41.04 -15.01
N PRO A 133 8.22 40.27 -14.13
CA PRO A 133 8.68 39.99 -12.77
C PRO A 133 10.07 39.34 -12.65
N LEU A 134 10.45 38.44 -13.55
CA LEU A 134 11.78 37.80 -13.52
C LEU A 134 12.89 38.77 -13.95
N ARG A 135 12.59 39.68 -14.89
CA ARG A 135 13.53 40.75 -15.27
C ARG A 135 13.74 41.76 -14.14
N LEU A 136 12.69 42.07 -13.38
CA LEU A 136 12.76 43.00 -12.24
C LEU A 136 13.67 42.47 -11.12
N ILE A 137 13.77 41.14 -10.97
CA ILE A 137 14.65 40.47 -10.00
C ILE A 137 16.04 40.17 -10.63
N GLY A 138 16.29 40.61 -11.86
CA GLY A 138 17.58 40.41 -12.56
C GLY A 138 17.81 38.98 -13.08
N VAL A 139 16.76 38.16 -13.12
CA VAL A 139 16.86 36.77 -13.60
C VAL A 139 16.80 36.74 -15.13
N THR A 140 17.84 36.22 -15.76
CA THR A 140 17.93 36.03 -17.23
C THR A 140 17.88 34.55 -17.60
N LYS A 141 17.60 34.22 -18.88
CA LYS A 141 17.59 32.83 -19.38
C LYS A 141 18.87 32.06 -19.06
N MET A 142 20.01 32.77 -18.99
CA MET A 142 21.32 32.22 -18.65
C MET A 142 21.45 31.81 -17.18
N ASN A 143 20.74 32.50 -16.26
CA ASN A 143 20.80 32.28 -14.82
C ASN A 143 19.91 31.12 -14.35
N ILE A 144 18.78 30.87 -15.03
CA ILE A 144 17.81 29.83 -14.65
C ILE A 144 18.34 28.42 -14.96
N ASN A 145 19.01 28.22 -16.10
CA ASN A 145 19.47 26.90 -16.52
C ASN A 145 20.69 26.37 -15.74
N SER A 146 21.42 27.26 -15.06
CA SER A 146 22.65 26.91 -14.31
C SER A 146 22.39 26.63 -12.82
N ARG A 147 21.25 27.05 -12.27
CA ARG A 147 20.87 26.80 -10.86
C ARG A 147 19.89 25.63 -10.78
N ARG A 148 20.42 24.41 -10.74
CA ARG A 148 19.65 23.23 -10.29
C ARG A 148 19.33 23.44 -8.81
N PHE A 149 18.14 23.96 -8.52
CA PHE A 149 17.62 24.00 -7.16
C PHE A 149 17.50 22.56 -6.66
N SER A 150 18.42 22.14 -5.79
CA SER A 150 18.21 21.01 -4.91
C SER A 150 17.23 21.45 -3.83
N LEU A 151 16.05 20.85 -3.81
CA LEU A 151 15.08 21.03 -2.73
C LEU A 151 15.64 20.35 -1.47
N CYS A 152 15.79 21.13 -0.41
CA CYS A 152 16.01 20.65 0.95
C CYS A 152 14.71 20.06 1.51
#